data_AF-A0A2K1P5F5-F1
#
_entry.id   AF-A0A2K1P5F5-F1
#
_cell.length_a   1.000
_cell.length_b   1.000
_cell.length_c   1.000
_cell.angle_alpha   90.00
_cell.angle_beta   90.00
_cell.angle_gamma   90.00
#
_symmetry.space_group_name_H-M   'P 1'
#
loop_
_entity.id
_entity.type
_entity.pdbx_description
1 polymer ?
#
loop_
_entity_poly.entity_id
_entity_poly.type
_entity_poly.pdbx_seq_one_letter_code
_entity_poly.pdbx_strand_id
1 'polypeptide(L)'
;MDKKYFIELNGRQIPVSKEVYYAFKRPAWKERKRRQVREEKELSLEAFADAGFEIPSGQALVDEIVEDKLLLDMLSKALSELTDEERLLIDELFYNSKSERQVAKETGISQTTLNYQKNKIIKRLRKKLNLE
;
A
#
# COMPACT_ATOMS: atom_id res chain seq x y z
N MET A 1 56.70 20.25 -10.97
CA MET A 1 56.07 20.94 -12.11
C MET A 1 54.64 21.28 -11.73
N ASP A 2 54.33 22.57 -11.61
CA ASP A 2 52.99 23.02 -11.22
C ASP A 2 52.01 22.80 -12.37
N LYS A 3 51.02 21.91 -12.16
CA LYS A 3 49.95 21.66 -13.11
C LYS A 3 49.05 22.91 -13.16
N LYS A 4 49.06 23.62 -14.29
CA LYS A 4 48.16 24.76 -14.55
C LYS A 4 46.79 24.21 -14.95
N TYR A 5 45.72 24.71 -14.33
CA TYR A 5 44.33 24.33 -14.65
C TYR A 5 43.63 25.46 -15.40
N PHE A 6 42.76 25.10 -16.34
CA PHE A 6 42.02 26.05 -17.16
C PHE A 6 40.55 25.64 -17.26
N ILE A 7 39.65 26.63 -17.26
CA ILE A 7 38.23 26.44 -17.58
C ILE A 7 37.92 27.24 -18.84
N GLU A 8 37.08 26.68 -19.71
CA GLU A 8 36.58 27.36 -20.90
C GLU A 8 35.21 27.98 -20.62
N LEU A 9 35.11 29.30 -20.80
CA LEU A 9 33.86 30.05 -20.73
C LEU A 9 33.76 30.94 -21.97
N ASN A 10 32.65 30.83 -22.71
CA ASN A 10 32.38 31.64 -23.91
C ASN A 10 33.53 31.61 -24.95
N GLY A 11 34.15 30.43 -25.15
CA GLY A 11 35.26 30.25 -26.09
C GLY A 11 36.60 30.83 -25.63
N ARG A 12 36.73 31.29 -24.38
CA ARG A 12 38.00 31.79 -23.80
C ARG A 12 38.50 30.86 -22.71
N GLN A 13 39.80 30.59 -22.70
CA GLN A 13 40.46 29.79 -21.66
C GLN A 13 40.90 30.69 -20.50
N ILE A 14 40.38 30.40 -19.31
CA ILE A 14 40.67 31.16 -18.09
C ILE A 14 41.53 30.28 -17.17
N PRO A 15 42.77 30.69 -16.82
CA PRO A 15 43.58 29.97 -15.85
C PRO A 15 42.93 30.07 -14.47
N VAL A 16 42.79 28.94 -13.80
CA VAL A 16 42.14 28.85 -12.49
C VAL A 16 42.95 28.00 -11.51
N SER A 17 42.65 28.14 -10.23
CA SER A 17 43.18 27.24 -9.22
C SER A 17 42.60 25.83 -9.41
N LYS A 18 43.32 24.84 -8.86
CA LYS A 18 42.88 23.44 -8.84
C LYS A 18 41.47 23.30 -8.23
N GLU A 19 41.20 24.01 -7.14
CA GLU A 19 39.91 23.95 -6.44
C GLU A 19 38.75 24.43 -7.31
N VAL A 20 38.93 25.57 -7.99
CA VAL A 20 37.94 26.13 -8.90
C VAL A 20 37.72 25.23 -10.11
N TYR A 21 38.79 24.66 -10.66
CA TYR A 21 38.70 23.68 -11.75
C TYR A 21 37.83 22.48 -11.38
N TYR A 22 38.10 21.87 -10.21
CA TYR A 22 37.33 20.72 -9.76
C TYR A 22 35.89 21.09 -9.41
N ALA A 23 35.65 22.24 -8.77
CA ALA A 23 34.30 22.71 -8.48
C ALA A 23 33.47 22.86 -9.76
N PHE A 24 34.07 23.38 -10.84
CA PHE A 24 33.42 23.53 -12.14
C PHE A 24 33.18 22.20 -12.87
N LYS A 25 34.15 21.26 -12.85
CA LYS A 25 34.06 20.00 -13.61
C LYS A 25 33.27 18.90 -12.91
N ARG A 26 33.29 18.86 -11.57
CA ARG A 26 32.64 17.80 -10.76
C ARG A 26 31.15 17.59 -11.09
N PRO A 27 30.30 18.63 -11.23
CA PRO A 27 28.89 18.44 -11.58
C PRO A 27 28.71 17.74 -12.92
N ALA A 28 29.44 18.16 -13.96
CA ALA A 28 29.36 17.56 -15.29
C ALA A 28 29.83 16.10 -15.31
N TRP A 29 30.90 15.78 -14.56
CA TRP A 29 31.35 14.40 -14.40
C TRP A 29 30.34 13.53 -13.66
N LYS A 30 29.74 14.05 -12.59
CA LYS A 30 28.70 13.34 -11.83
C LYS A 30 27.50 13.03 -12.72
N GLU A 31 27.06 14.01 -13.51
CA GLU A 31 25.95 13.83 -14.45
C GLU A 31 26.27 12.82 -15.54
N ARG A 32 27.45 12.91 -16.16
CA ARG A 32 27.92 11.92 -17.14
C ARG A 32 27.96 10.51 -16.54
N LYS A 33 28.46 10.36 -15.32
CA LYS A 33 28.53 9.04 -14.67
C LYS A 33 27.14 8.51 -14.35
N ARG A 34 26.21 9.36 -13.90
CA ARG A 34 24.80 8.98 -13.72
C ARG A 34 24.18 8.48 -15.01
N ARG A 35 24.36 9.21 -16.12
CA ARG A 35 23.84 8.81 -17.43
C ARG A 35 24.39 7.45 -17.87
N GLN A 36 25.70 7.26 -17.76
CA GLN A 36 26.31 5.97 -18.09
C GLN A 36 25.72 4.82 -17.26
N VAL A 37 25.58 5.01 -15.95
CA VAL A 37 25.01 3.98 -15.07
C VAL A 37 23.54 3.72 -15.39
N ARG A 38 22.78 4.74 -15.81
CA ARG A 38 21.40 4.57 -16.26
C ARG A 38 21.34 3.78 -17.56
N GLU A 39 22.14 4.15 -18.56
CA GLU A 39 22.21 3.42 -19.83
C GLU A 39 22.64 1.94 -19.64
N GLU A 40 23.50 1.66 -18.65
CA GLU A 40 23.95 0.30 -18.33
C GLU A 40 22.94 -0.51 -17.49
N LYS A 41 22.05 0.14 -16.72
CA LYS A 41 21.20 -0.53 -15.73
C LYS A 41 19.70 -0.36 -15.92
N GLU A 42 19.25 0.68 -16.62
CA GLU A 42 17.85 0.93 -16.93
C GLU A 42 17.52 0.21 -18.25
N LEU A 43 16.70 -0.83 -18.15
CA LEU A 43 16.07 -1.48 -19.31
C LEU A 43 14.67 -0.88 -19.52
N SER A 44 14.19 -0.90 -20.77
CA SER A 44 12.78 -0.58 -21.04
C SER A 44 11.86 -1.67 -20.46
N LEU A 45 10.58 -1.35 -20.29
CA LEU A 45 9.60 -2.31 -19.80
C LEU A 45 9.51 -3.54 -20.72
N GLU A 46 9.60 -3.32 -22.03
CA GLU A 46 9.60 -4.38 -23.04
C GLU A 46 10.84 -5.26 -22.91
N ALA A 47 12.02 -4.67 -22.71
CA ALA A 47 13.25 -5.43 -22.52
C ALA A 47 13.26 -6.24 -21.20
N PHE A 48 12.60 -5.75 -20.15
CA PHE A 48 12.36 -6.52 -18.93
C PHE A 48 11.42 -7.71 -19.18
N ALA A 49 10.34 -7.51 -19.94
CA ALA A 49 9.41 -8.58 -20.30
C ALA A 49 10.08 -9.65 -21.17
N ASP A 50 10.86 -9.25 -22.17
CA ASP A 50 11.64 -10.17 -23.03
C ASP A 50 12.70 -10.95 -22.24
N ALA A 51 13.25 -10.37 -21.16
CA ALA A 51 14.16 -11.04 -20.24
C ALA A 51 13.46 -12.01 -19.26
N GLY A 52 12.14 -12.20 -19.40
CA GLY A 52 11.34 -13.08 -18.56
C GLY A 52 10.99 -12.50 -17.19
N PHE A 53 11.09 -11.18 -17.03
CA PHE A 53 10.66 -10.50 -15.81
C PHE A 53 9.17 -10.15 -15.92
N GLU A 54 8.32 -10.93 -15.25
CA GLU A 54 6.89 -10.64 -15.17
C GLU A 54 6.64 -9.62 -14.05
N ILE A 55 6.06 -8.46 -14.41
CA ILE A 55 5.46 -7.58 -13.41
C ILE A 55 4.13 -8.23 -13.03
N PRO A 56 3.90 -8.58 -11.75
CA PRO A 56 2.62 -9.13 -11.33
C PRO A 56 1.53 -8.17 -11.76
N SER A 57 0.58 -8.66 -12.56
CA SER A 57 -0.65 -7.92 -12.79
C SER A 57 -1.26 -7.63 -11.42
N GLY A 58 -1.89 -6.48 -11.21
CA GLY A 58 -2.55 -6.13 -9.94
C GLY A 58 -3.73 -7.04 -9.55
N GLN A 59 -3.80 -8.24 -10.12
CA GLN A 59 -4.64 -9.34 -9.69
C GLN A 59 -4.08 -9.89 -8.38
N ALA A 60 -4.96 -10.05 -7.39
CA ALA A 60 -4.63 -10.69 -6.12
C ALA A 60 -3.95 -12.03 -6.39
N LEU A 61 -2.88 -12.32 -5.65
CA LEU A 61 -2.19 -13.60 -5.75
C LEU A 61 -3.18 -14.72 -5.40
N VAL A 62 -3.00 -15.92 -5.97
CA VAL A 62 -3.85 -17.08 -5.68
C VAL A 62 -3.94 -17.31 -4.17
N ASP A 63 -2.84 -17.10 -3.45
CA ASP A 63 -2.78 -17.22 -2.00
C ASP A 63 -3.69 -16.21 -1.29
N GLU A 64 -3.72 -14.94 -1.72
CA GLU A 64 -4.61 -13.91 -1.18
C GLU A 64 -6.09 -14.26 -1.41
N ILE A 65 -6.43 -14.77 -2.59
CA ILE A 65 -7.81 -15.22 -2.91
C ILE A 65 -8.22 -16.39 -2.01
N VAL A 66 -7.30 -17.32 -1.75
CA VAL A 66 -7.55 -18.48 -0.88
C VAL A 66 -7.70 -18.02 0.58
N GLU A 67 -6.88 -17.09 1.04
CA GLU A 67 -6.98 -16.48 2.38
C GLU A 67 -8.34 -15.81 2.59
N ASP A 68 -8.79 -14.99 1.65
CA ASP A 68 -10.10 -14.32 1.70
C ASP A 68 -11.25 -15.33 1.76
N LYS A 69 -11.18 -16.38 0.93
CA LYS A 69 -12.19 -17.44 0.92
C LYS A 69 -12.26 -18.18 2.24
N LEU A 70 -11.11 -18.51 2.83
CA LEU A 70 -11.04 -19.17 4.13
C LEU A 70 -11.62 -18.29 5.24
N LEU A 71 -11.30 -16.99 5.22
CA LEU A 71 -11.83 -16.02 6.18
C LEU A 71 -13.35 -15.88 6.07
N LEU A 72 -13.87 -15.86 4.84
CA LEU A 72 -15.30 -15.80 4.56
C LEU A 72 -16.04 -17.08 5.02
N ASP A 73 -15.44 -18.25 4.81
CA ASP A 73 -15.97 -19.53 5.31
C ASP A 73 -15.97 -19.60 6.84
N MET A 74 -14.95 -19.06 7.51
CA MET A 74 -14.91 -18.99 8.97
C MET A 74 -15.98 -18.02 9.50
N LEU A 75 -16.16 -16.87 8.86
CA LEU A 75 -17.19 -15.90 9.23
C LEU A 75 -18.59 -16.47 9.04
N SER A 76 -18.86 -17.15 7.91
CA SER A 76 -20.18 -17.76 7.65
C SER A 76 -20.55 -18.81 8.70
N LYS A 77 -19.58 -19.65 9.11
CA LYS A 77 -19.74 -20.59 10.22
C LYS A 77 -20.01 -19.87 11.53
N ALA A 78 -19.24 -18.83 11.86
CA ALA A 78 -19.44 -18.07 13.11
C ALA A 78 -20.81 -17.38 13.16
N LEU A 79 -21.30 -16.84 12.03
CA LEU A 79 -22.64 -16.25 11.92
C LEU A 79 -23.76 -17.29 12.05
N SER A 80 -23.52 -18.55 11.65
CA SER A 80 -24.48 -19.65 11.81
C SER A 80 -24.69 -20.09 13.26
N GLU A 81 -23.78 -19.73 14.17
CA GLU A 81 -23.89 -19.99 15.60
C GLU A 81 -24.64 -18.89 16.38
N LEU A 82 -24.97 -17.77 15.72
CA LEU A 82 -25.77 -16.70 16.32
C LEU A 82 -27.23 -17.12 16.46
N THR A 83 -27.91 -16.60 17.48
CA THR A 83 -29.36 -16.77 17.57
C THR A 83 -30.05 -15.95 16.47
N ASP A 84 -31.31 -16.29 16.15
CA ASP A 84 -32.08 -15.57 15.14
C ASP A 84 -32.17 -14.06 15.45
N GLU A 85 -32.36 -13.69 16.71
CA GLU A 85 -32.38 -12.29 17.16
C GLU A 85 -31.03 -11.59 16.96
N GLU A 86 -29.93 -12.26 17.33
CA GLU A 86 -28.57 -11.72 17.16
C GLU A 86 -28.22 -11.55 15.68
N ARG A 87 -28.66 -12.51 14.85
CA ARG A 87 -28.44 -12.49 13.41
C ARG A 87 -29.23 -11.39 12.72
N LEU A 88 -30.52 -11.25 13.05
CA LEU A 88 -31.35 -10.15 12.57
C LEU A 88 -30.74 -8.79 12.92
N LEU A 89 -30.24 -8.62 14.15
CA LEU A 89 -29.59 -7.38 14.56
C LEU A 89 -28.34 -7.08 13.71
N ILE A 90 -27.50 -8.10 13.45
CA ILE A 90 -26.30 -7.93 12.61
C ILE A 90 -26.67 -7.65 11.16
N ASP A 91 -27.65 -8.36 10.60
CA ASP A 91 -28.10 -8.16 9.23
C ASP A 91 -28.67 -6.75 9.04
N GLU A 92 -29.47 -6.26 9.98
CA GLU A 92 -30.01 -4.89 9.91
C GLU A 92 -28.92 -3.81 9.98
N LEU A 93 -27.90 -4.01 10.81
CA LEU A 93 -26.82 -3.04 10.99
C LEU A 93 -25.80 -3.07 9.85
N PHE A 94 -25.42 -4.25 9.36
CA PHE A 94 -24.30 -4.43 8.44
C PHE A 94 -24.71 -4.73 7.00
N TYR A 95 -25.78 -5.52 6.79
CA TYR A 95 -26.26 -5.85 5.44
C TYR A 95 -27.21 -4.75 4.91
N ASN A 96 -28.19 -4.34 5.72
CA ASN A 96 -29.15 -3.29 5.36
C ASN A 96 -28.62 -1.87 5.63
N SER A 97 -27.42 -1.74 6.21
CA SER A 97 -26.76 -0.45 6.50
C SER A 97 -27.62 0.51 7.35
N LYS A 98 -28.51 -0.01 8.21
CA LYS A 98 -29.30 0.84 9.10
C LYS A 98 -28.43 1.37 10.23
N SER A 99 -28.70 2.60 10.64
CA SER A 99 -28.07 3.16 11.83
C SER A 99 -28.66 2.54 13.10
N GLU A 100 -27.88 2.47 14.17
CA GLU A 100 -28.36 2.02 15.49
C GLU A 100 -29.60 2.78 15.96
N ARG A 101 -29.70 4.07 15.61
CA ARG A 101 -30.85 4.91 15.93
C ARG A 101 -32.13 4.47 15.20
N GLN A 102 -32.01 4.00 13.96
CA GLN A 102 -33.15 3.47 13.21
C GLN A 102 -33.58 2.12 13.78
N VAL A 103 -32.63 1.20 13.98
CA VAL A 103 -32.93 -0.12 14.54
C VAL A 103 -33.52 -0.02 15.95
N ALA A 104 -33.02 0.89 16.79
CA ALA A 104 -33.59 1.17 18.12
C ALA A 104 -35.04 1.66 18.06
N LYS A 105 -35.38 2.53 17.08
CA LYS A 105 -36.76 3.00 16.87
C LYS A 105 -37.68 1.89 16.38
N GLU A 106 -37.21 1.04 15.47
CA GLU A 106 -37.99 -0.08 14.90
C GLU A 106 -38.24 -1.19 15.93
N THR A 107 -37.24 -1.49 16.76
CA THR A 107 -37.31 -2.57 17.76
C THR A 107 -37.87 -2.12 19.11
N GLY A 108 -37.98 -0.81 19.35
CA GLY A 108 -38.39 -0.25 20.65
C GLY A 108 -37.36 -0.41 21.77
N ILE A 109 -36.15 -0.88 21.44
CA ILE A 109 -35.04 -1.10 22.38
C ILE A 109 -34.21 0.18 22.49
N SER A 110 -33.69 0.47 23.68
CA SER A 110 -32.79 1.62 23.86
C SER A 110 -31.50 1.48 23.03
N GLN A 111 -30.99 2.58 22.49
CA GLN A 111 -29.76 2.58 21.70
C GLN A 111 -28.56 2.01 22.49
N THR A 112 -28.50 2.25 23.81
CA THR A 112 -27.42 1.76 24.67
C THR A 112 -27.46 0.23 24.83
N THR A 113 -28.65 -0.35 25.00
CA THR A 113 -28.84 -1.80 25.04
C THR A 113 -28.47 -2.44 23.71
N LEU A 114 -28.89 -1.84 22.59
CA LEU A 114 -28.57 -2.32 21.25
C LEU A 114 -27.05 -2.29 20.99
N ASN A 115 -26.38 -1.18 21.34
CA ASN A 115 -24.93 -1.08 21.22
C ASN A 115 -24.21 -2.11 22.10
N TYR A 116 -24.70 -2.37 23.32
CA TYR A 116 -24.16 -3.43 24.17
C TYR A 116 -24.28 -4.82 23.52
N GLN A 117 -25.46 -5.15 22.98
CA GLN A 117 -25.71 -6.42 22.28
C GLN A 117 -24.82 -6.54 21.04
N LYS A 118 -24.77 -5.51 20.19
CA LYS A 118 -23.89 -5.44 19.01
C LYS A 118 -22.43 -5.71 19.38
N ASN A 119 -21.89 -5.02 20.38
CA ASN A 119 -20.50 -5.18 20.78
C ASN A 119 -20.23 -6.57 21.39
N LYS A 120 -21.21 -7.15 22.10
CA LYS A 120 -21.12 -8.52 22.61
C LYS A 120 -21.05 -9.55 21.47
N ILE A 121 -21.88 -9.39 20.43
CA ILE A 121 -21.88 -10.24 19.24
C ILE A 121 -20.54 -10.10 18.49
N ILE A 122 -20.11 -8.86 18.20
CA ILE A 122 -18.83 -8.60 17.51
C ILE A 122 -17.65 -9.20 18.28
N LYS A 123 -17.63 -9.07 19.62
CA LYS A 123 -16.58 -9.68 20.45
C LYS A 123 -16.56 -11.20 20.34
N ARG A 124 -17.72 -11.85 20.28
CA ARG A 124 -17.83 -13.30 20.05
C ARG A 124 -17.31 -13.69 18.67
N LEU A 125 -17.72 -12.97 17.62
CA LEU A 125 -17.28 -13.23 16.24
C LEU A 125 -15.77 -13.05 16.09
N ARG A 126 -15.20 -11.97 16.64
CA ARG A 126 -13.75 -11.72 16.66
C ARG A 126 -12.97 -12.85 17.32
N LYS A 127 -13.42 -13.29 18.48
CA LYS A 127 -12.79 -14.42 19.20
C LYS A 127 -12.82 -15.72 18.38
N LYS A 128 -13.89 -15.96 17.61
CA LYS A 128 -14.00 -17.14 16.73
C LYS A 128 -13.09 -17.06 15.50
N LEU A 129 -12.80 -15.84 15.04
CA LEU A 129 -11.91 -15.57 13.91
C LEU A 129 -10.43 -15.41 14.33
N ASN A 130 -10.12 -15.53 15.63
CA ASN A 130 -8.80 -15.23 16.19
C ASN A 130 -8.29 -13.82 15.85
N LEU A 131 -9.21 -12.87 15.70
CA LEU A 131 -8.91 -11.45 15.49
C LEU A 131 -8.98 -10.77 16.87
N GLU A 132 -7.83 -10.48 17.49
CA GLU A 132 -7.78 -9.78 18.80
C GLU A 132 -8.26 -8.32 18.71
#